data_AF-A0A815W228-F1
#
_entry.id   AF-A0A815W228-F1
#
_cell.length_a   1.000
_cell.length_b   1.000
_cell.length_c   1.000
_cell.angle_alpha   90.00
_cell.angle_beta   90.00
_cell.angle_gamma   90.00
#
_symmetry.space_group_name_H-M   'P 1'
#
loop_
_entity.id
_entity.type
_entity.pdbx_description
1 polymer ?
#
loop_
_entity_poly.entity_id
_entity_poly.type
_entity_poly.pdbx_seq_one_letter_code
_entity_poly.pdbx_strand_id
1 'polypeptide(L)'
;MLSQSKFPYISFPKDLKQTPLTVAKSVEDVPAIIRKLLQEKFISFDLEFANHLSHITCMQFSTPNEDIIIHATVPNIRQNIKLLNEIFNNDTIVK
;
A
#
# COMPACT_ATOMS: atom_id res chain seq x y z
N MET A 1 -12.56 20.98 12.80
CA MET A 1 -11.20 20.40 12.76
C MET A 1 -10.78 20.04 14.16
N LEU A 2 -10.42 18.78 14.41
CA LEU A 2 -9.79 18.39 15.67
C LEU A 2 -8.38 18.98 15.69
N SER A 3 -8.08 19.79 16.71
CA SER A 3 -6.77 20.40 16.89
C SER A 3 -5.73 19.33 17.25
N GLN A 4 -4.57 19.33 16.57
CA GLN A 4 -3.39 18.52 16.91
C GLN A 4 -2.98 18.67 18.39
N SER A 5 -3.34 19.78 19.04
CA SER A 5 -3.01 20.03 20.44
C SER A 5 -3.60 19.02 21.43
N LYS A 6 -4.64 18.26 21.05
CA LYS A 6 -5.25 17.23 21.94
C LYS A 6 -4.63 15.84 21.79
N PHE A 7 -3.91 15.57 20.70
CA PHE A 7 -3.33 14.25 20.43
C PHE A 7 -1.95 14.38 19.77
N PRO A 8 -0.89 14.64 20.55
CA PRO A 8 0.45 14.95 20.01
C PRO A 8 1.10 13.78 19.27
N TYR A 9 0.55 12.57 19.38
CA TYR A 9 1.02 11.36 18.72
C TYR A 9 0.22 10.97 17.47
N ILE A 10 -0.84 11.71 17.15
CA ILE A 10 -1.68 11.43 15.98
C ILE A 10 -1.26 12.36 14.84
N SER A 11 -0.71 11.76 13.78
CA SER A 11 -0.54 12.44 12.50
C SER A 11 -1.87 12.43 11.75
N PHE A 12 -2.31 13.59 11.27
CA PHE A 12 -3.46 13.66 10.41
C PHE A 12 -3.08 13.23 8.98
N PRO A 13 -4.00 12.64 8.22
CA PRO A 13 -3.79 12.35 6.81
C PRO A 13 -3.42 13.61 6.03
N LYS A 14 -2.57 13.46 5.01
CA LYS A 14 -2.27 14.53 4.07
C LYS A 14 -3.49 14.83 3.20
N ASP A 15 -3.55 16.04 2.68
CA ASP A 15 -4.54 16.37 1.65
C ASP A 15 -4.34 15.52 0.41
N LEU A 16 -5.43 15.12 -0.24
CA LEU A 16 -5.39 14.29 -1.45
C LEU A 16 -4.54 14.93 -2.56
N LYS A 17 -4.61 16.26 -2.72
CA LYS A 17 -3.83 16.99 -3.73
C LYS A 17 -2.32 17.02 -3.44
N GLN A 18 -1.92 16.71 -2.21
CA GLN A 18 -0.53 16.70 -1.74
C GLN A 18 0.01 15.27 -1.58
N THR A 19 -0.84 14.26 -1.79
CA THR A 19 -0.48 12.85 -1.64
C THR A 19 -0.21 12.27 -3.03
N PRO A 20 1.05 11.96 -3.38
CA PRO A 20 1.38 11.28 -4.61
C PRO A 20 0.67 9.93 -4.68
N LEU A 21 0.27 9.55 -5.90
CA LEU A 21 -0.29 8.23 -6.19
C LEU A 21 0.68 7.47 -7.10
N THR A 22 1.25 6.38 -6.59
CA THR A 22 1.97 5.41 -7.40
C THR A 22 1.01 4.31 -7.84
N VAL A 23 1.03 3.99 -9.14
CA VAL A 23 0.24 2.88 -9.70
C VAL A 23 1.20 1.88 -10.33
N ALA A 24 1.18 0.64 -9.86
CA ALA A 24 1.93 -0.45 -10.48
C ALA A 24 1.27 -0.80 -11.82
N LYS A 25 1.96 -0.47 -12.92
CA LYS A 25 1.48 -0.71 -14.28
C LYS A 25 2.15 -1.93 -14.91
N SER A 26 3.29 -2.37 -14.37
CA SER A 26 3.98 -3.57 -14.80
C SER A 26 4.53 -4.39 -13.62
N VAL A 27 5.04 -5.59 -13.92
CA VAL A 27 5.59 -6.48 -12.88
C VAL A 27 6.89 -5.93 -12.30
N GLU A 28 7.64 -5.17 -13.08
CA GLU A 28 8.89 -4.53 -12.69
C GLU A 28 8.70 -3.42 -11.64
N ASP A 29 7.48 -2.86 -11.54
CA ASP A 29 7.12 -1.86 -10.53
C ASP A 29 7.00 -2.47 -9.12
N VAL A 30 6.62 -3.76 -9.04
CA VAL A 30 6.31 -4.43 -7.77
C VAL A 30 7.54 -4.47 -6.83
N PRO A 31 8.75 -4.87 -7.27
CA PRO A 31 9.95 -4.80 -6.43
C PRO A 31 10.34 -3.38 -6.00
N ALA A 32 10.05 -2.37 -6.82
CA ALA A 32 10.32 -0.98 -6.45
C ALA A 32 9.37 -0.50 -5.34
N ILE A 33 8.08 -0.86 -5.45
CA ILE A 33 7.07 -0.62 -4.41
C ILE A 33 7.44 -1.31 -3.11
N ILE A 34 7.86 -2.58 -3.16
CA ILE A 34 8.26 -3.34 -1.97
C ILE A 34 9.42 -2.65 -1.26
N ARG A 35 10.46 -2.25 -2.00
CA ARG A 35 11.62 -1.54 -1.42
C ARG A 35 11.24 -0.22 -0.76
N LYS A 36 10.23 0.49 -1.26
CA LYS A 36 9.69 1.68 -0.60
C LYS A 36 8.98 1.31 0.70
N LEU A 37 8.05 0.36 0.65
CA LEU A 37 7.24 -0.05 1.81
C LEU A 37 8.10 -0.63 2.95
N LEU A 38 9.21 -1.30 2.62
CA LEU A 38 10.15 -1.83 3.61
C LEU A 38 10.89 -0.75 4.43
N GLN A 39 10.86 0.52 4.00
CA GLN A 39 11.48 1.63 4.73
C GLN A 39 10.51 2.27 5.73
N GLU A 40 9.23 1.92 5.67
CA GLU A 40 8.19 2.51 6.50
C GLU A 40 8.05 1.75 7.83
N LYS A 41 7.70 2.48 8.89
CA LYS A 41 7.35 1.87 10.19
C LYS A 41 5.88 1.48 10.29
N PHE A 42 5.04 2.20 9.54
CA PHE A 42 3.60 2.05 9.54
C PHE A 42 3.13 2.13 8.10
N ILE A 43 2.37 1.14 7.67
CA ILE A 43 1.65 1.15 6.41
C ILE A 43 0.20 0.82 6.72
N SER A 44 -0.73 1.32 5.92
CA SER A 44 -2.09 0.76 5.86
C SER A 44 -2.25 -0.03 4.57
N PHE A 45 -3.12 -1.03 4.61
CA PHE A 45 -3.34 -1.92 3.49
C PHE A 45 -4.82 -2.31 3.37
N ASP A 46 -5.31 -2.40 2.13
CA ASP A 46 -6.65 -2.89 1.81
C ASP A 46 -6.66 -3.69 0.49
N LEU A 47 -7.73 -4.44 0.27
CA LEU A 47 -7.91 -5.36 -0.85
C LEU A 47 -9.31 -5.27 -1.46
N GLU A 48 -9.36 -5.25 -2.79
CA GLU A 48 -10.60 -5.46 -3.52
C GLU A 48 -10.68 -6.90 -4.05
N PHE A 49 -11.74 -7.61 -3.67
CA PHE A 49 -12.01 -8.97 -4.13
C PHE A 49 -13.19 -9.01 -5.09
N ALA A 50 -13.00 -9.58 -6.28
CA ALA A 50 -14.09 -9.79 -7.23
C ALA A 50 -14.64 -11.21 -7.12
N ASN A 51 -15.84 -11.35 -6.53
CA ASN A 51 -16.52 -12.64 -6.38
C ASN A 51 -16.67 -13.40 -7.71
N HIS A 52 -17.09 -12.72 -8.77
CA HIS A 52 -17.30 -13.33 -10.09
C HIS A 52 -16.02 -13.86 -10.75
N LEU A 53 -14.85 -13.36 -10.34
CA LEU A 53 -13.55 -13.85 -10.81
C LEU A 53 -12.83 -14.73 -9.78
N SER A 54 -13.37 -14.80 -8.56
CA SER A 54 -12.78 -15.51 -7.41
C SER A 54 -11.32 -15.15 -7.14
N HIS A 55 -10.95 -13.87 -7.28
CA HIS A 55 -9.62 -13.37 -6.94
C HIS A 55 -9.58 -11.88 -6.59
N ILE A 56 -8.49 -11.48 -5.95
CA ILE A 56 -8.14 -10.09 -5.63
C ILE A 56 -7.86 -9.33 -6.93
N THR A 57 -8.54 -8.21 -7.15
CA THR A 57 -8.40 -7.37 -8.34
C THR A 57 -7.53 -6.14 -8.11
N CYS A 58 -7.50 -5.65 -6.87
CA CYS A 58 -6.74 -4.47 -6.47
C CYS A 58 -6.13 -4.68 -5.09
N MET A 59 -4.94 -4.11 -4.89
CA MET A 59 -4.32 -3.98 -3.59
C MET A 59 -3.94 -2.51 -3.40
N GLN A 60 -4.31 -1.95 -2.25
CA GLN A 60 -4.06 -0.55 -1.91
C GLN A 60 -3.13 -0.49 -0.70
N PHE A 61 -2.11 0.35 -0.78
CA PHE A 61 -1.25 0.66 0.35
C PHE A 61 -1.19 2.17 0.54
N SER A 62 -1.11 2.62 1.79
CA SER A 62 -0.77 4.00 2.09
C SER A 62 0.38 4.05 3.08
N THR A 63 1.30 4.97 2.82
CA THR A 63 2.34 5.40 3.76
C THR A 63 1.98 6.79 4.28
N PRO A 64 2.72 7.36 5.24
CA PRO A 64 2.53 8.76 5.63
C PRO A 64 2.72 9.74 4.46
N ASN A 65 3.33 9.32 3.35
CA ASN A 65 3.77 10.20 2.28
C ASN A 65 3.18 9.90 0.91
N GLU A 66 2.63 8.72 0.66
CA GLU A 66 2.24 8.27 -0.67
C GLU A 66 1.12 7.22 -0.59
N ASP A 67 0.20 7.26 -1.55
CA ASP A 67 -0.75 6.18 -1.81
C ASP A 67 -0.28 5.32 -2.98
N ILE A 68 -0.52 4.02 -2.90
CA ILE A 68 -0.04 3.03 -3.87
C ILE A 68 -1.18 2.10 -4.26
N ILE A 69 -1.37 1.90 -5.56
CA ILE A 69 -2.33 0.95 -6.14
C ILE A 69 -1.59 -0.11 -6.94
N ILE A 70 -1.88 -1.38 -6.67
CA ILE A 70 -1.39 -2.53 -7.43
C ILE A 70 -2.54 -3.23 -8.14
N HIS A 71 -2.49 -3.28 -9.47
CA HIS A 71 -3.49 -3.96 -10.30
C HIS A 71 -3.27 -5.47 -10.31
N ALA A 72 -3.88 -6.18 -9.35
CA ALA A 72 -3.78 -7.63 -9.20
C ALA A 72 -4.53 -8.44 -10.29
N THR A 73 -5.27 -7.77 -11.19
CA THR A 73 -5.83 -8.38 -12.40
C THR A 73 -4.79 -8.67 -13.48
N VAL A 74 -3.63 -8.03 -13.45
CA VAL A 74 -2.55 -8.27 -14.41
C VAL A 74 -1.85 -9.60 -14.07
N PRO A 75 -1.85 -10.62 -14.95
CA PRO A 75 -1.36 -11.96 -14.61
C PRO A 75 0.06 -12.00 -14.07
N ASN A 76 0.98 -11.20 -14.66
CA ASN A 76 2.37 -11.15 -14.23
C ASN A 76 2.53 -10.50 -12.85
N ILE A 77 1.72 -9.48 -12.52
CA ILE A 77 1.69 -8.90 -11.18
C ILE A 77 1.13 -9.93 -10.19
N ARG A 78 0.02 -10.58 -10.54
CA ARG A 78 -0.65 -11.58 -9.68
C ARG A 78 0.28 -12.72 -9.26
N GLN A 79 1.11 -13.22 -10.18
CA GLN A 79 2.10 -14.26 -9.87
C GLN A 79 3.19 -13.78 -8.89
N ASN A 80 3.44 -12.47 -8.85
CA ASN A 80 4.48 -11.85 -8.03
C ASN A 80 3.96 -11.21 -6.72
N ILE A 81 2.66 -11.27 -6.44
CA ILE A 81 2.06 -10.78 -5.17
C ILE A 81 2.72 -11.44 -3.94
N LYS A 82 3.22 -12.67 -4.07
CA LYS A 82 3.95 -13.36 -2.99
C LYS A 82 5.17 -12.60 -2.49
N LEU A 83 5.77 -11.72 -3.31
CA LEU A 83 6.90 -10.89 -2.89
C LEU A 83 6.50 -9.91 -1.77
N LEU A 84 5.23 -9.54 -1.67
CA LEU A 84 4.72 -8.69 -0.58
C LEU A 84 4.83 -9.38 0.80
N ASN A 85 5.08 -10.69 0.87
CA ASN A 85 5.37 -11.37 2.12
C ASN A 85 6.61 -10.81 2.84
N GLU A 86 7.54 -10.19 2.12
CA GLU A 86 8.67 -9.47 2.73
C GLU A 86 8.18 -8.35 3.66
N ILE A 87 7.04 -7.73 3.34
CA ILE A 87 6.42 -6.69 4.17
C ILE A 87 5.51 -7.31 5.22
N PHE A 88 4.64 -8.24 4.82
CA PHE A 88 3.65 -8.85 5.72
C PHE A 88 4.30 -9.65 6.86
N ASN A 89 5.46 -10.26 6.62
CA ASN A 89 6.20 -11.02 7.63
C ASN A 89 7.24 -10.18 8.38
N ASN A 90 7.47 -8.93 8.00
CA ASN A 90 8.38 -8.04 8.72
C ASN A 90 7.69 -7.53 9.98
N ASP A 91 8.21 -7.90 11.15
CA ASP A 91 7.70 -7.55 12.48
C ASP A 91 8.05 -6.11 12.91
N THR A 92 9.01 -5.48 12.23
CA THR A 92 9.38 -4.08 12.47
C THR A 92 8.43 -3.08 11.81
N ILE A 93 7.55 -3.56 10.92
CA ILE A 93 6.54 -2.78 10.21
C ILE A 93 5.18 -3.10 10.81
N VAL A 94 4.45 -2.08 11.23
CA VAL A 94 3.03 -2.19 11.57
C VAL A 94 2.22 -2.06 10.28
N LYS A 95 1.28 -2.99 10.08
CA LYS A 95 0.44 -3.10 8.90
C LYS A 95 -1.02 -2.96 9.31
#